data_AF-A0A3D2XYP4-F1
#
_entry.id   AF-A0A3D2XYP4-F1
#
_cell.length_a   1.000
_cell.length_b   1.000
_cell.length_c   1.000
_cell.angle_alpha   90.00
_cell.angle_beta   90.00
_cell.angle_gamma   90.00
#
_symmetry.space_group_name_H-M   'P 1'
#
loop_
_entity.id
_entity.type
_entity.pdbx_description
1 polymer ?
#
loop_
_entity_poly.entity_id
_entity_poly.type
_entity_poly.pdbx_seq_one_letter_code
_entity_poly.pdbx_strand_id
1 'polypeptide(L)'
;LVNELTGEDFSWFFDVYLYQPKLPELYQQRTNDTLTLNWLVPDDLPFPMPVEVSVNGKLTILQLPAENTIKVSEQDVVIVDPNSKLLRFEARYDAAAK
;
A
#
# COMPACT_ATOMS: atom_id res chain seq x y z
N LEU A 1 -12.51 19.56 8.84
CA LEU A 1 -13.06 18.41 9.60
C LEU A 1 -12.02 17.32 9.92
N VAL A 2 -11.48 16.54 8.97
CA VAL A 2 -10.53 15.45 9.32
C VAL A 2 -9.18 15.97 9.83
N ASN A 3 -8.52 16.89 9.11
CA ASN A 3 -7.24 17.49 9.56
C ASN A 3 -7.37 18.20 10.91
N GLU A 4 -8.51 18.87 11.15
CA GLU A 4 -8.79 19.57 12.41
C GLU A 4 -9.04 18.62 13.59
N LEU A 5 -9.49 17.38 13.32
CA LEU A 5 -9.77 16.37 14.34
C LEU A 5 -8.54 15.51 14.67
N THR A 6 -7.60 15.33 13.74
CA THR A 6 -6.40 14.50 13.91
C THR A 6 -5.14 15.31 14.23
N GLY A 7 -5.10 16.60 13.86
CA GLY A 7 -3.90 17.43 13.96
C GLY A 7 -2.83 17.14 12.91
N GLU A 8 -3.11 16.22 11.97
CA GLU A 8 -2.23 15.85 10.85
C GLU A 8 -2.86 16.28 9.51
N ASP A 9 -2.03 16.59 8.53
CA ASP A 9 -2.50 16.94 7.18
C ASP A 9 -2.83 15.66 6.38
N PHE A 10 -4.14 15.39 6.20
CA PHE A 10 -4.66 14.27 5.40
C PHE A 10 -5.02 14.67 3.97
N SER A 11 -4.66 15.87 3.50
CA SER A 11 -5.03 16.33 2.15
C SER A 11 -4.55 15.34 1.06
N TRP A 12 -3.37 14.75 1.25
CA TRP A 12 -2.79 13.72 0.37
C TRP A 12 -3.69 12.49 0.17
N PHE A 13 -4.46 12.08 1.19
CA PHE A 13 -5.31 10.90 1.12
C PHE A 13 -6.51 11.14 0.20
N PHE A 14 -7.11 12.32 0.28
CA PHE A 14 -8.26 12.69 -0.54
C PHE A 14 -7.84 12.97 -1.99
N ASP A 15 -6.70 13.60 -2.19
CA ASP A 15 -6.14 13.86 -3.52
C ASP A 15 -6.00 12.56 -4.32
N VAL A 16 -5.46 11.50 -3.71
CA VAL A 16 -5.23 10.23 -4.42
C VAL A 16 -6.49 9.35 -4.52
N TYR A 17 -7.37 9.33 -3.50
CA TYR A 17 -8.52 8.41 -3.51
C TYR A 17 -9.83 8.99 -4.03
N LEU A 18 -10.09 10.28 -3.84
CA LEU A 18 -11.36 10.90 -4.22
C LEU A 18 -11.26 11.72 -5.50
N TYR A 19 -10.11 12.32 -5.77
CA TYR A 19 -9.96 13.28 -6.86
C TYR A 19 -9.23 12.73 -8.09
N GLN A 20 -8.61 11.55 -7.99
CA GLN A 20 -7.93 10.90 -9.13
C GLN A 20 -8.80 9.79 -9.74
N PRO A 21 -8.93 9.74 -11.09
CA PRO A 21 -9.69 8.70 -11.76
C PRO A 21 -8.98 7.33 -11.77
N LYS A 22 -7.66 7.29 -11.54
CA LYS A 22 -6.86 6.06 -11.46
C LYS A 22 -6.51 5.78 -10.00
N LEU A 23 -6.82 4.56 -9.55
CA LEU A 23 -6.44 4.11 -8.21
C LEU A 23 -4.92 3.94 -8.10
N PRO A 24 -4.34 4.15 -6.91
CA PRO A 24 -2.93 3.87 -6.66
C PRO A 24 -2.64 2.38 -6.81
N GLU A 25 -1.43 2.03 -7.26
CA GLU A 25 -0.93 0.67 -7.37
C GLU A 25 0.12 0.40 -6.30
N LEU A 26 0.03 -0.76 -5.63
CA LEU A 26 1.09 -1.18 -4.71
C LEU A 26 2.00 -2.17 -5.42
N TYR A 27 3.17 -1.70 -5.83
CA TYR A 27 4.22 -2.54 -6.40
C TYR A 27 4.81 -3.43 -5.30
N GLN A 28 4.96 -4.71 -5.63
CA GLN A 28 5.48 -5.73 -4.73
C GLN A 28 6.56 -6.53 -5.44
N GLN A 29 7.76 -6.56 -4.86
CA GLN A 29 8.87 -7.36 -5.33
C GLN A 29 9.36 -8.28 -4.21
N ARG A 30 9.30 -9.59 -4.44
CA ARG A 30 9.79 -10.59 -3.48
C ARG A 30 11.01 -11.32 -4.05
N THR A 31 12.05 -11.40 -3.23
CA THR A 31 13.24 -12.24 -3.46
C THR A 31 13.26 -13.37 -2.43
N ASN A 32 14.37 -14.12 -2.41
CA ASN A 32 14.56 -15.24 -1.50
C ASN A 32 14.73 -14.81 -0.03
N ASP A 33 15.11 -13.55 0.18
CA ASP A 33 15.53 -12.98 1.46
C ASP A 33 14.84 -11.65 1.80
N THR A 34 14.10 -11.06 0.86
CA THR A 34 13.45 -9.76 1.05
C THR A 34 12.09 -9.64 0.39
N LEU A 35 11.29 -8.72 0.92
CA LEU A 35 10.08 -8.19 0.31
C LEU A 35 10.21 -6.66 0.26
N THR A 36 10.18 -6.11 -0.94
CA THR A 36 10.16 -4.66 -1.18
C THR A 36 8.76 -4.25 -1.63
N LEU A 37 8.23 -3.19 -1.02
CA LEU A 37 6.95 -2.59 -1.34
C LEU A 37 7.13 -1.11 -1.69
N ASN A 38 6.41 -0.64 -2.71
CA ASN A 38 6.41 0.76 -3.11
C ASN A 38 5.04 1.16 -3.68
N TRP A 39 4.56 2.37 -3.37
CA TRP A 39 3.37 2.92 -4.00
C TRP A 39 3.71 3.54 -5.36
N LEU A 40 2.91 3.21 -6.37
CA LEU A 40 2.90 3.87 -7.66
C LEU A 40 1.61 4.69 -7.73
N VAL A 41 1.74 6.01 -7.79
CA VAL A 41 0.61 6.93 -7.81
C VAL A 41 0.66 7.84 -9.02
N PRO A 42 -0.49 8.31 -9.54
CA PRO A 42 -0.51 9.31 -10.61
C PRO A 42 0.24 10.58 -10.20
N ASP A 43 0.85 11.24 -11.18
CA ASP A 43 1.49 12.56 -11.05
C ASP A 43 2.59 12.67 -9.97
N ASP A 44 3.14 11.52 -9.53
CA ASP A 44 4.22 11.44 -8.53
C ASP A 44 3.89 12.16 -7.20
N LEU A 45 2.60 12.16 -6.83
CA LEU A 45 2.12 12.79 -5.61
C LEU A 45 2.72 12.11 -4.36
N PRO A 46 3.01 12.86 -3.28
CA PRO A 46 3.36 12.25 -2.00
C PRO A 46 2.20 11.36 -1.49
N PHE A 47 2.46 10.07 -1.31
CA PHE A 47 1.45 9.11 -0.85
C PHE A 47 2.00 8.21 0.26
N PRO A 48 2.15 8.74 1.50
CA PRO A 48 2.74 8.02 2.64
C PRO A 48 1.78 7.00 3.27
N MET A 49 0.95 6.31 2.48
CA MET A 49 -0.04 5.38 3.00
C MET A 49 0.63 4.15 3.62
N PRO A 50 0.43 3.86 4.92
CA PRO A 50 1.00 2.68 5.54
C PRO A 50 0.37 1.39 5.01
N VAL A 51 1.17 0.33 4.96
CA VAL A 51 0.74 -1.00 4.51
C VAL A 51 0.88 -1.99 5.65
N GLU A 52 -0.22 -2.68 5.97
CA GLU A 52 -0.21 -3.79 6.92
C GLU A 52 0.29 -5.07 6.22
N VAL A 53 1.28 -5.73 6.81
CA VAL A 53 1.86 -6.97 6.30
C VAL A 53 1.85 -8.02 7.40
N SER A 54 1.31 -9.20 7.11
CA SER A 54 1.44 -10.37 7.97
C SER A 54 2.63 -11.21 7.53
N VAL A 55 3.55 -11.50 8.43
CA VAL A 55 4.66 -12.44 8.21
C VAL A 55 4.51 -13.59 9.21
N ASN A 56 4.23 -14.79 8.72
CA ASN A 56 3.94 -15.97 9.54
C ASN A 56 2.86 -15.72 10.60
N GLY A 57 1.83 -14.95 10.25
CA GLY A 57 0.72 -14.59 11.15
C GLY A 57 0.99 -13.37 12.04
N LYS A 58 2.22 -12.84 12.11
CA LYS A 58 2.54 -11.63 12.87
C LYS A 58 2.31 -10.39 12.01
N LEU A 59 1.43 -9.51 12.47
CA LEU A 59 1.13 -8.24 11.81
C LEU A 59 2.22 -7.19 12.09
N THR A 60 2.64 -6.51 11.04
CA THR A 60 3.54 -5.35 11.07
C THR A 60 2.99 -4.27 10.16
N ILE A 61 3.04 -3.01 10.61
CA ILE A 61 2.67 -1.86 9.78
C ILE A 61 3.96 -1.27 9.21
N LEU A 62 4.06 -1.22 7.89
CA LEU A 62 5.16 -0.58 7.19
C LEU A 62 4.75 0.83 6.80
N GLN A 63 5.58 1.81 7.14
CA GLN A 63 5.42 3.18 6.66
C GLN A 63 6.08 3.30 5.29
N LEU A 64 5.35 3.79 4.28
CA LEU A 64 5.82 3.91 2.90
C LEU A 64 5.75 5.37 2.39
N PRO A 65 6.50 6.32 2.98
CA PRO A 65 6.70 7.63 2.33
C PRO A 65 7.53 7.52 1.04
N ALA A 66 8.26 6.41 0.89
CA ALA A 66 8.98 5.93 -0.28
C ALA A 66 8.99 4.38 -0.23
N GLU A 67 9.79 3.72 -1.07
CA GLU A 67 9.96 2.27 -1.00
C GLU A 67 10.40 1.79 0.40
N ASN A 68 9.88 0.65 0.82
CA ASN A 68 10.24 0.02 2.09
C ASN A 68 10.52 -1.47 1.88
N THR A 69 11.64 -1.95 2.44
CA THR A 69 12.09 -3.34 2.31
C THR A 69 12.18 -4.01 3.67
N ILE A 70 11.59 -5.20 3.78
CA ILE A 70 11.70 -6.06 4.96
C ILE A 70 12.41 -7.37 4.61
N LYS A 71 13.10 -7.96 5.59
CA LYS A 71 13.70 -9.28 5.46
C LYS A 71 12.63 -10.35 5.67
N VAL A 72 12.53 -11.27 4.71
CA VAL A 72 11.67 -12.45 4.76
C VAL A 72 12.38 -13.59 4.03
N SER A 73 12.33 -14.81 4.55
CA SER A 73 12.84 -15.99 3.85
C SER A 73 11.85 -16.48 2.80
N GLU A 74 12.28 -17.31 1.84
CA GLU A 74 11.37 -18.01 0.92
C GLU A 74 10.30 -18.83 1.63
N GLN A 75 10.60 -19.37 2.82
CA GLN A 75 9.68 -20.21 3.58
C GLN A 75 8.63 -19.40 4.35
N ASP A 76 8.82 -18.08 4.50
CA ASP A 76 7.89 -17.25 5.24
C ASP A 76 6.60 -17.04 4.44
N VAL A 77 5.47 -17.31 5.09
CA VAL A 77 4.15 -16.96 4.55
C VAL A 77 3.95 -15.47 4.76
N VAL A 78 3.87 -14.72 3.66
CA VAL A 78 3.67 -13.27 3.70
C VAL A 78 2.37 -12.90 3.02
N ILE A 79 1.52 -12.17 3.74
CA ILE A 79 0.24 -11.68 3.25
C ILE A 79 0.27 -10.15 3.37
N VAL A 80 0.25 -9.46 2.23
CA VAL A 80 0.14 -8.00 2.16
C VAL A 80 -1.34 -7.63 2.24
N ASP A 81 -1.66 -6.68 3.10
CA ASP A 81 -3.03 -6.24 3.41
C ASP A 81 -3.97 -7.42 3.75
N PRO A 82 -3.69 -8.17 4.84
CA PRO A 82 -4.40 -9.40 5.17
C PRO A 82 -5.90 -9.22 5.39
N ASN A 83 -6.34 -7.98 5.67
CA ASN A 83 -7.72 -7.63 5.93
C ASN A 83 -8.36 -6.80 4.80
N SER A 84 -7.69 -6.64 3.66
CA SER A 84 -8.20 -5.91 2.49
C SER A 84 -8.67 -4.48 2.81
N LYS A 85 -7.89 -3.75 3.61
CA LYS A 85 -8.17 -2.37 4.02
C LYS A 85 -7.78 -1.35 2.95
N LEU A 86 -6.83 -1.68 2.08
CA LEU A 86 -6.30 -0.77 1.09
C LEU A 86 -7.21 -0.73 -0.13
N LEU A 87 -7.71 0.46 -0.45
CA LEU A 87 -8.22 0.73 -1.80
C LEU A 87 -7.02 0.87 -2.72
N ARG A 88 -6.92 0.06 -3.76
CA ARG A 88 -5.82 0.12 -4.74
C ARG A 88 -6.25 -0.57 -6.02
N PHE A 89 -5.56 -0.27 -7.11
CA PHE A 89 -5.73 -1.02 -8.34
C PHE A 89 -5.24 -2.46 -8.15
N GLU A 90 -6.01 -3.38 -8.72
CA GLU A 90 -5.81 -4.82 -8.64
C GLU A 90 -6.20 -5.39 -10.00
N ALA A 91 -5.20 -5.84 -10.78
CA ALA A 91 -5.42 -6.31 -12.15
C ALA A 91 -6.49 -7.41 -12.26
N ARG A 92 -6.66 -8.23 -11.20
CA ARG A 92 -7.69 -9.28 -11.10
C ARG A 92 -9.13 -8.75 -11.18
N TYR A 93 -9.39 -7.49 -10.83
CA TYR A 93 -10.72 -6.90 -10.89
C TYR A 93 -10.97 -6.12 -12.19
N ASP A 94 -9.90 -5.68 -12.87
CA ASP A 94 -10.00 -4.99 -14.16
C ASP A 94 -10.32 -5.95 -15.32
N ALA A 95 -9.78 -7.19 -15.26
CA ALA A 95 -10.07 -8.23 -16.25
C ALA A 95 -11.54 -8.70 -16.27
N ALA A 96 -12.30 -8.47 -15.19
CA ALA A 96 -13.71 -8.81 -15.10
C ALA A 96 -14.65 -7.73 -15.68
N ALA A 97 -14.11 -6.57 -16.05
CA ALA A 97 -14.89 -5.40 -16.51
C ALA A 97 -14.95 -5.24 -18.05
N LYS A 98 -14.52 -6.24 -18.82
CA LYS A 98 -14.60 -6.27 -20.29
C LYS A 98 -15.60 -7.30 -20.80
#